data_AF-A0A075GJ66-F1
#
_entry.id   AF-A0A075GJ66-F1
#
_cell.length_a   1.000
_cell.length_b   1.000
_cell.length_c   1.000
_cell.angle_alpha   90.00
_cell.angle_beta   90.00
_cell.angle_gamma   90.00
#
_symmetry.space_group_name_H-M   'P 1'
#
loop_
_entity.id
_entity.type
_entity.pdbx_description
1 polymer ?
#
loop_
_entity_poly.entity_id
_entity_poly.type
_entity_poly.pdbx_seq_one_letter_code
_entity_poly.pdbx_strand_id
1 'polypeptide(L)'
;MQFGCTCHSGSATEGVVVTLDGVPENYTAGETMTLTITITGGPEAGGENHGGFNLDASAGTLAPFDNTSQLMNGEMTHTGFGNDQRTWQVNWTAPADNTTDITFTAHGNAVNGDGSASSDDKWNKVVVTLAGVAPPAGDSDPNDGQTPGLTLMATLAIVCLAGIATKKRRY
;
A
#
# COMPACT_ATOMS: atom_id res chain seq x y z
N MET A 1 14.45 9.88 6.40
CA MET A 1 14.97 9.77 7.79
C MET A 1 13.83 9.28 8.64
N GLN A 2 14.02 8.13 9.28
CA GLN A 2 12.98 7.34 9.94
C GLN A 2 13.02 7.62 11.43
N PHE A 3 12.23 8.58 11.88
CA PHE A 3 12.32 9.14 13.24
C PHE A 3 11.47 8.39 14.29
N GLY A 4 10.74 7.33 13.89
CA GLY A 4 9.77 6.66 14.76
C GLY A 4 10.32 5.61 15.73
N CYS A 5 11.55 5.12 15.56
CA CYS A 5 12.03 3.93 16.29
C CYS A 5 13.21 4.19 17.24
N THR A 6 13.95 5.30 17.09
CA THR A 6 15.14 5.59 17.91
C THR A 6 14.84 6.10 19.33
N CYS A 7 13.59 6.47 19.62
CA CYS A 7 13.16 6.84 20.98
C CYS A 7 12.95 5.63 21.90
N HIS A 8 12.88 4.43 21.33
CA HIS A 8 12.71 3.16 22.04
C HIS A 8 14.09 2.47 22.17
N SER A 9 14.33 1.40 21.43
CA SER A 9 15.65 0.79 21.29
C SER A 9 16.44 1.37 20.11
N GLY A 10 17.75 1.57 20.31
CA GLY A 10 18.63 2.11 19.29
C GLY A 10 18.84 1.20 18.06
N SER A 11 18.38 -0.05 18.10
CA SER A 11 18.52 -1.04 17.03
C SER A 11 17.33 -1.99 16.99
N ALA A 12 17.03 -2.52 15.80
CA ALA A 12 16.04 -3.58 15.62
C ALA A 12 16.40 -4.82 16.45
N THR A 13 15.39 -5.53 16.95
CA THR A 13 15.55 -6.68 17.85
C THR A 13 14.94 -7.93 17.22
N GLU A 14 15.72 -9.00 17.10
CA GLU A 14 15.26 -10.30 16.53
C GLU A 14 14.12 -10.94 17.32
N GLY A 15 14.02 -10.64 18.62
CA GLY A 15 12.90 -11.07 19.46
C GLY A 15 11.56 -10.44 19.11
N VAL A 16 11.50 -9.50 18.16
CA VAL A 16 10.27 -8.94 17.58
C VAL A 16 10.18 -9.37 16.13
N VAL A 17 9.07 -9.98 15.75
CA VAL A 17 8.79 -10.38 14.37
C VAL A 17 7.64 -9.54 13.85
N VAL A 18 7.83 -8.91 12.69
CA VAL A 18 6.81 -8.16 11.98
C VAL A 18 6.48 -8.91 10.69
N THR A 19 5.19 -9.13 10.42
CA THR A 19 4.71 -9.68 9.14
C THR A 19 3.83 -8.66 8.42
N LEU A 20 3.81 -8.77 7.10
CA LEU A 20 2.91 -8.03 6.23
C LEU A 20 2.23 -9.02 5.29
N ASP A 21 1.01 -9.39 5.63
CA ASP A 21 0.20 -10.36 4.91
C ASP A 21 -0.79 -9.64 3.97
N GLY A 22 -1.28 -10.35 2.95
CA GLY A 22 -2.23 -9.79 1.97
C GLY A 22 -1.60 -9.02 0.82
N VAL A 23 -0.26 -8.92 0.76
CA VAL A 23 0.45 -8.47 -0.45
C VAL A 23 0.21 -9.51 -1.55
N PRO A 24 -0.36 -9.14 -2.70
CA PRO A 24 -0.66 -10.10 -3.75
C PRO A 24 0.63 -10.52 -4.48
N GLU A 25 0.56 -11.59 -5.29
CA GLU A 25 1.70 -12.00 -6.14
C GLU A 25 1.87 -11.08 -7.37
N ASN A 26 0.78 -10.49 -7.84
CA ASN A 26 0.70 -9.56 -8.96
C ASN A 26 -0.40 -8.54 -8.67
N TYR A 27 -0.39 -7.38 -9.34
CA TYR A 27 -1.42 -6.37 -9.14
C TYR A 27 -2.01 -5.85 -10.45
N THR A 28 -3.31 -5.58 -10.42
CA THR A 28 -4.00 -4.83 -11.48
C THR A 28 -4.02 -3.35 -11.11
N ALA A 29 -3.83 -2.47 -12.10
CA ALA A 29 -3.90 -1.03 -11.90
C ALA A 29 -5.23 -0.61 -11.23
N GLY A 30 -5.14 0.15 -10.13
CA GLY A 30 -6.31 0.65 -9.39
C GLY A 30 -7.02 -0.38 -8.50
N GLU A 31 -6.52 -1.61 -8.43
CA GLU A 31 -7.07 -2.64 -7.54
C GLU A 31 -6.74 -2.33 -6.07
N THR A 32 -7.70 -2.53 -5.16
CA THR A 32 -7.51 -2.27 -3.72
C THR A 32 -7.45 -3.58 -2.95
N MET A 33 -6.33 -3.82 -2.27
CA MET A 33 -6.10 -4.97 -1.39
C MET A 33 -6.10 -4.53 0.08
N THR A 34 -6.50 -5.44 0.97
CA THR A 34 -6.36 -5.25 2.42
C THR A 34 -5.09 -5.95 2.89
N LEU A 35 -4.14 -5.17 3.40
CA LEU A 35 -2.90 -5.65 3.97
C LEU A 35 -3.05 -5.78 5.48
N THR A 36 -2.44 -6.81 6.07
CA THR A 36 -2.47 -7.06 7.52
C THR A 36 -1.06 -7.01 8.08
N ILE A 37 -0.82 -6.07 8.98
CA ILE A 37 0.43 -5.97 9.73
C ILE A 37 0.25 -6.76 11.02
N THR A 38 1.16 -7.67 11.34
CA THR A 38 1.17 -8.39 12.63
C THR A 38 2.53 -8.30 13.30
N ILE A 39 2.53 -8.06 14.61
CA ILE A 39 3.71 -8.02 15.46
C ILE A 39 3.63 -9.18 16.46
N THR A 40 4.69 -9.96 16.58
CA THR A 40 4.82 -11.01 17.60
C THR A 40 6.16 -10.91 18.33
N GLY A 41 6.23 -11.51 19.53
CA GLY A 41 7.40 -11.39 20.40
C GLY A 41 7.52 -10.02 21.07
N GLY A 42 8.75 -9.66 21.45
CA GLY A 42 9.04 -8.44 22.21
C GLY A 42 8.64 -8.54 23.70
N PRO A 43 8.56 -7.39 24.40
CA PRO A 43 8.05 -7.34 25.77
C PRO A 43 6.60 -7.83 25.84
N GLU A 44 6.22 -8.33 27.01
CA GLU A 44 4.86 -8.84 27.26
C GLU A 44 3.83 -7.77 26.91
N ALA A 45 2.83 -8.15 26.11
CA ALA A 45 1.70 -7.28 25.81
C ALA A 45 0.80 -7.22 27.04
N GLY A 46 0.83 -6.09 27.75
CA GLY A 46 0.00 -5.84 28.92
C GLY A 46 -0.19 -4.36 29.16
N GLY A 47 -1.26 -4.01 29.89
CA GLY A 47 -1.61 -2.60 30.13
C GLY A 47 -2.18 -1.89 28.90
N GLU A 48 -2.02 -0.58 28.85
CA GLU A 48 -2.38 0.28 27.72
C GLU A 48 -1.15 0.57 26.88
N ASN A 49 -1.35 0.79 25.58
CA ASN A 49 -0.35 1.06 24.58
C ASN A 49 0.69 -0.05 24.48
N HIS A 50 0.26 -1.22 24.03
CA HIS A 50 1.13 -2.34 23.71
C HIS A 50 1.23 -2.55 22.20
N GLY A 51 1.44 -1.51 21.40
CA GLY A 51 1.68 -1.69 19.97
C GLY A 51 1.61 -0.43 19.13
N GLY A 52 2.35 -0.46 18.04
CA GLY A 52 2.26 0.53 16.98
C GLY A 52 2.98 0.05 15.73
N PHE A 53 2.55 0.55 14.58
CA PHE A 53 3.22 0.26 13.31
C PHE A 53 3.43 1.54 12.50
N ASN A 54 4.29 1.43 11.48
CA ASN A 54 4.44 2.39 10.41
C ASN A 54 4.65 1.65 9.09
N LEU A 55 3.71 1.75 8.16
CA LEU A 55 3.78 1.15 6.83
C LEU A 55 4.01 2.22 5.77
N ASP A 56 5.09 2.05 5.01
CA ASP A 56 5.38 2.77 3.78
C ASP A 56 5.19 1.85 2.56
N ALA A 57 4.75 2.43 1.45
CA ALA A 57 4.67 1.78 0.15
C ALA A 57 5.26 2.71 -0.91
N SER A 58 6.24 2.24 -1.67
CA SER A 58 6.96 3.06 -2.66
C SER A 58 6.07 3.55 -3.82
N ALA A 59 4.91 2.90 -4.03
CA ALA A 59 3.91 3.29 -5.00
C ALA A 59 2.51 2.81 -4.59
N GLY A 60 1.48 3.38 -5.24
CA GLY A 60 0.08 3.20 -4.86
C GLY A 60 -0.34 4.15 -3.75
N THR A 61 -1.54 3.95 -3.22
CA THR A 61 -2.09 4.79 -2.14
C THR A 61 -2.57 3.95 -0.99
N LEU A 62 -2.15 4.32 0.23
CA LEU A 62 -2.60 3.69 1.45
C LEU A 62 -3.81 4.42 2.04
N ALA A 63 -4.68 3.68 2.72
CA ALA A 63 -5.82 4.22 3.45
C ALA A 63 -6.13 3.37 4.70
N PRO A 64 -6.67 3.97 5.77
CA PRO A 64 -7.15 3.22 6.93
C PRO A 64 -8.27 2.25 6.55
N PHE A 65 -8.22 1.05 7.13
CA PHE A 65 -9.31 0.07 7.03
C PHE A 65 -10.44 0.39 8.03
N ASP A 66 -10.06 0.82 9.22
CA ASP A 66 -10.95 1.21 10.33
C ASP A 66 -10.35 2.39 11.11
N ASN A 67 -10.87 2.67 12.31
CA ASN A 67 -10.41 3.77 13.17
C ASN A 67 -9.14 3.45 13.98
N THR A 68 -8.55 2.25 13.87
CA THR A 68 -7.33 1.85 14.59
C THR A 68 -6.05 2.33 13.89
N SER A 69 -6.18 2.83 12.66
CA SER A 69 -5.08 3.36 11.86
C SER A 69 -5.44 4.68 11.19
N GLN A 70 -4.42 5.42 10.75
CA GLN A 70 -4.53 6.70 10.10
C GLN A 70 -3.38 6.92 9.11
N LEU A 71 -3.63 7.72 8.07
CA LEU A 71 -2.61 8.13 7.11
C LEU A 71 -1.92 9.41 7.62
N MET A 72 -0.60 9.38 7.74
CA MET A 72 0.22 10.52 8.12
C MET A 72 1.42 10.62 7.18
N ASN A 73 1.54 11.75 6.47
CA ASN A 73 2.65 12.01 5.53
C ASN A 73 2.83 10.93 4.45
N GLY A 74 1.75 10.26 4.03
CA GLY A 74 1.78 9.20 3.02
C GLY A 74 2.03 7.80 3.57
N GLU A 75 2.35 7.66 4.85
CA GLU A 75 2.56 6.38 5.53
C GLU A 75 1.36 6.06 6.44
N MET A 76 1.03 4.78 6.59
CA MET A 76 0.01 4.35 7.54
C MET A 76 0.63 4.13 8.92
N THR A 77 -0.01 4.69 9.93
CA THR A 77 0.35 4.50 11.34
C THR A 77 -0.89 4.20 12.16
N HIS A 78 -0.70 3.82 13.41
CA HIS A 78 -1.77 3.56 14.36
C HIS A 78 -2.41 4.86 14.85
N THR A 79 -3.66 4.76 15.33
CA THR A 79 -4.30 5.80 16.16
C THR A 79 -4.25 5.39 17.62
N GLY A 80 -4.67 6.28 18.53
CA GLY A 80 -4.87 5.92 19.94
C GLY A 80 -5.82 4.73 20.15
N PHE A 81 -6.80 4.51 19.27
CA PHE A 81 -7.69 3.34 19.35
C PHE A 81 -6.98 2.03 18.98
N GLY A 82 -5.89 2.12 18.22
CA GLY A 82 -5.09 0.98 17.77
C GLY A 82 -3.83 0.76 18.60
N ASN A 83 -3.68 1.37 19.77
CA ASN A 83 -2.49 1.24 20.60
C ASN A 83 -2.47 -0.06 21.42
N ASP A 84 -3.65 -0.63 21.70
CA ASP A 84 -3.84 -1.82 22.53
C ASP A 84 -4.00 -3.09 21.68
N GLN A 85 -3.24 -3.17 20.58
CA GLN A 85 -3.23 -4.33 19.70
C GLN A 85 -1.86 -4.54 19.06
N ARG A 86 -1.68 -5.70 18.44
CA ARG A 86 -0.46 -6.07 17.71
C ARG A 86 -0.74 -6.41 16.25
N THR A 87 -1.97 -6.20 15.80
CA THR A 87 -2.41 -6.50 14.44
C THR A 87 -3.24 -5.34 13.92
N TRP A 88 -2.97 -4.86 12.71
CA TRP A 88 -3.75 -3.81 12.06
C TRP A 88 -4.04 -4.19 10.62
N GLN A 89 -5.18 -3.71 10.11
CA GLN A 89 -5.51 -3.80 8.70
C GLN A 89 -5.46 -2.42 8.07
N VAL A 90 -4.98 -2.37 6.83
CA VAL A 90 -4.92 -1.16 6.02
C VAL A 90 -5.29 -1.51 4.59
N ASN A 91 -5.86 -0.56 3.86
CA ASN A 91 -6.12 -0.72 2.44
C ASN A 91 -4.96 -0.12 1.64
N TRP A 92 -4.54 -0.83 0.61
CA TRP A 92 -3.58 -0.37 -0.38
C TRP A 92 -4.22 -0.46 -1.77
N THR A 93 -4.24 0.65 -2.49
CA THR A 93 -4.69 0.71 -3.88
C THR A 93 -3.50 0.81 -4.82
N ALA A 94 -3.43 -0.12 -5.76
CA ALA A 94 -2.35 -0.21 -6.72
C ALA A 94 -2.26 1.02 -7.63
N PRO A 95 -1.05 1.47 -7.99
CA PRO A 95 -0.85 2.57 -8.91
C PRO A 95 -1.35 2.22 -10.33
N ALA A 96 -1.49 3.24 -11.17
CA ALA A 96 -1.85 3.04 -12.59
C ALA A 96 -0.73 2.35 -13.39
N ASP A 97 0.53 2.58 -13.02
CA ASP A 97 1.69 1.90 -13.59
C ASP A 97 1.88 0.54 -12.93
N ASN A 98 1.70 -0.53 -13.71
CA ASN A 98 1.92 -1.89 -13.24
C ASN A 98 3.26 -2.49 -13.65
N THR A 99 4.20 -1.69 -14.18
CA THR A 99 5.49 -2.18 -14.70
C THR A 99 6.66 -2.03 -13.74
N THR A 100 6.49 -1.27 -12.67
CA THR A 100 7.55 -0.96 -11.69
C THR A 100 7.37 -1.77 -10.41
N ASP A 101 8.45 -2.31 -9.86
CA ASP A 101 8.42 -3.00 -8.56
C ASP A 101 7.96 -2.07 -7.44
N ILE A 102 7.13 -2.60 -6.54
CA ILE A 102 6.60 -1.89 -5.38
C ILE A 102 7.22 -2.48 -4.12
N THR A 103 7.89 -1.64 -3.34
CA THR A 103 8.46 -2.04 -2.06
C THR A 103 7.58 -1.53 -0.92
N PHE A 104 7.17 -2.46 -0.07
CA PHE A 104 6.49 -2.18 1.19
C PHE A 104 7.50 -2.31 2.32
N THR A 105 7.53 -1.34 3.23
CA THR A 105 8.31 -1.42 4.45
C THR A 105 7.41 -1.20 5.66
N ALA A 106 7.19 -2.25 6.46
CA ALA A 106 6.42 -2.17 7.68
C ALA A 106 7.35 -2.24 8.90
N HIS A 107 7.33 -1.20 9.73
CA HIS A 107 7.96 -1.19 11.05
C HIS A 107 6.92 -1.55 12.09
N GLY A 108 7.30 -2.32 13.09
CA GLY A 108 6.45 -2.68 14.21
C GLY A 108 7.16 -2.43 15.53
N ASN A 109 6.50 -1.69 16.42
CA ASN A 109 6.94 -1.43 17.77
C ASN A 109 6.24 -2.40 18.74
N ALA A 110 7.07 -3.19 19.42
CA ALA A 110 6.72 -4.05 20.52
C ALA A 110 7.05 -3.36 21.87
N VAL A 111 6.08 -2.63 22.44
CA VAL A 111 6.24 -1.85 23.69
C VAL A 111 5.60 -2.51 24.91
N ASN A 112 6.01 -2.14 26.12
CA ASN A 112 5.62 -2.78 27.39
C ASN A 112 4.43 -2.14 28.15
N GLY A 113 3.88 -1.03 27.64
CA GLY A 113 2.73 -0.34 28.22
C GLY A 113 3.00 0.47 29.50
N ASP A 114 4.26 0.78 29.84
CA ASP A 114 4.61 1.57 31.03
C ASP A 114 4.47 3.10 30.84
N GLY A 115 4.05 3.53 29.64
CA GLY A 115 3.86 4.93 29.25
C GLY A 115 5.17 5.69 28.96
N SER A 116 6.32 5.02 28.94
CA SER A 116 7.64 5.63 28.73
C SER A 116 8.39 4.96 27.59
N ALA A 117 8.77 5.73 26.57
CA ALA A 117 9.65 5.22 25.52
C ALA A 117 11.04 4.91 26.11
N SER A 118 11.43 3.63 26.11
CA SER A 118 12.68 3.18 26.72
C SER A 118 13.35 2.07 25.92
N SER A 119 14.53 1.62 26.36
CA SER A 119 15.23 0.49 25.75
C SER A 119 14.49 -0.84 25.91
N ASP A 120 13.51 -0.93 26.81
CA ASP A 120 12.70 -2.13 27.03
C ASP A 120 11.66 -2.31 25.92
N ASP A 121 11.33 -1.22 25.23
CA ASP A 121 10.56 -1.25 24.01
C ASP A 121 11.42 -1.72 22.83
N LYS A 122 10.93 -2.76 22.17
CA LYS A 122 11.62 -3.41 21.07
C LYS A 122 10.92 -3.08 19.77
N TRP A 123 11.65 -3.10 18.67
CA TRP A 123 11.05 -2.93 17.36
C TRP A 123 11.77 -3.79 16.34
N ASN A 124 11.09 -4.07 15.23
CA ASN A 124 11.72 -4.65 14.05
C ASN A 124 10.95 -4.18 12.80
N LYS A 125 11.35 -4.66 11.64
CA LYS A 125 10.67 -4.38 10.37
C LYS A 125 10.64 -5.58 9.45
N VAL A 126 9.74 -5.52 8.49
CA VAL A 126 9.70 -6.39 7.32
C VAL A 126 9.72 -5.53 6.05
N VAL A 127 10.40 -6.04 5.03
CA VAL A 127 10.41 -5.45 3.68
C VAL A 127 9.86 -6.51 2.74
N VAL A 128 8.85 -6.15 1.95
CA VAL A 128 8.23 -7.02 0.94
C VAL A 128 8.31 -6.30 -0.40
N THR A 129 8.74 -7.01 -1.44
CA THR A 129 8.77 -6.47 -2.82
C THR A 129 7.73 -7.21 -3.66
N LEU A 130 6.80 -6.45 -4.23
CA LEU A 130 5.84 -6.90 -5.22
C LEU A 130 6.37 -6.55 -6.61
N ALA A 131 6.62 -7.58 -7.42
CA ALA A 131 7.19 -7.39 -8.74
C ALA A 131 6.21 -6.65 -9.67
N GLY A 132 6.73 -5.75 -10.48
CA GLY A 132 6.01 -5.18 -11.61
C GLY A 132 5.74 -6.26 -12.67
N VAL A 133 4.64 -6.11 -13.39
CA VAL A 133 4.33 -6.89 -14.59
C VAL A 133 5.28 -6.44 -15.70
N ALA A 134 6.14 -7.34 -16.16
CA ALA A 134 6.97 -7.07 -17.33
C ALA A 134 6.06 -6.70 -18.52
N PRO A 135 6.40 -5.65 -19.31
CA PRO A 135 5.72 -5.40 -20.56
C PRO A 135 5.68 -6.70 -21.39
N PRO A 136 4.61 -6.98 -22.14
CA PRO A 136 4.60 -8.11 -23.07
C PRO A 136 5.89 -8.02 -23.88
N ALA A 137 6.67 -9.12 -23.91
CA ALA A 137 7.84 -9.18 -24.78
C ALA A 137 7.35 -8.79 -26.16
N GLY A 138 7.84 -7.65 -26.67
CA GLY A 138 7.47 -7.18 -28.00
C GLY A 138 7.70 -8.34 -28.93
N ASP A 139 6.65 -8.72 -29.66
CA ASP A 139 6.74 -9.72 -30.71
C ASP A 139 7.88 -9.26 -31.64
N SER A 140 9.02 -9.90 -31.47
CA SER A 140 10.13 -9.77 -32.39
C SER A 140 10.10 -11.01 -33.26
N ASP A 141 8.94 -11.27 -33.89
CA ASP A 141 8.90 -12.09 -35.09
C ASP A 141 9.80 -11.38 -36.12
N PRO A 142 10.94 -11.98 -36.48
CA PRO A 142 11.83 -11.42 -37.49
C PRO A 142 11.19 -11.39 -38.90
N ASN A 143 9.93 -11.83 -39.05
CA ASN A 143 9.19 -11.86 -40.30
C ASN A 143 7.94 -10.95 -40.35
N ASP A 144 7.68 -10.08 -39.37
CA ASP A 144 6.55 -9.14 -39.47
C ASP A 144 6.82 -8.02 -40.49
N GLY A 145 6.55 -8.35 -41.75
CA GLY A 145 6.50 -7.42 -42.86
C GLY A 145 5.29 -6.49 -42.74
N GLN A 146 5.54 -5.28 -42.23
CA GLN A 146 4.77 -4.07 -42.50
C GLN A 146 3.25 -4.16 -42.24
N THR A 147 2.87 -4.07 -40.97
CA THR A 147 1.62 -3.38 -40.59
C THR A 147 1.94 -2.22 -39.63
N PRO A 148 1.52 -0.97 -39.91
CA PRO A 148 1.69 0.12 -38.95
C PRO A 148 0.80 -0.17 -37.73
N GLY A 149 1.43 -0.60 -36.63
CA GLY A 149 0.79 -0.90 -35.36
C GLY A 149 -0.05 0.27 -34.89
N LEU A 150 -1.36 0.05 -34.85
CA LEU A 150 -2.35 0.98 -34.32
C LEU A 150 -2.17 1.02 -32.79
N THR A 151 -1.41 1.99 -32.29
CA THR A 151 -1.33 2.26 -30.85
C THR A 151 -2.74 2.60 -30.36
N LEU A 152 -3.33 1.67 -29.60
CA LEU A 152 -4.69 1.78 -29.08
C LEU A 152 -4.75 2.86 -27.98
N MET A 153 -4.83 4.12 -28.39
CA MET A 153 -5.21 5.23 -27.51
C MET A 153 -6.70 5.07 -27.21
N ALA A 154 -7.05 4.70 -25.98
CA ALA A 154 -8.43 4.63 -25.52
C ALA A 154 -9.06 6.04 -25.50
N THR A 155 -9.80 6.39 -26.55
CA THR A 155 -10.65 7.59 -26.58
C THR A 155 -12.08 7.23 -26.21
N LEU A 156 -12.57 7.76 -25.09
CA LEU A 156 -13.95 7.62 -24.62
C LEU A 156 -14.90 8.44 -25.51
N ALA A 157 -15.74 7.78 -26.31
CA ALA A 157 -16.78 8.44 -27.12
C ALA A 157 -18.13 8.43 -26.40
N ILE A 158 -18.61 9.60 -25.98
CA ILE A 158 -20.00 9.79 -25.54
C ILE A 158 -20.82 10.20 -26.76
N VAL A 159 -21.73 9.32 -27.21
CA VAL A 159 -22.73 9.62 -28.24
C VAL A 159 -24.07 9.86 -27.55
N CYS A 160 -24.53 11.11 -27.51
CA CYS A 160 -25.92 11.46 -27.22
C CYS A 160 -26.62 11.83 -28.54
N LEU A 161 -27.50 10.96 -29.02
CA LEU A 161 -28.40 11.18 -30.16
C LEU A 161 -29.74 11.75 -29.67
N ALA A 162 -30.11 12.94 -30.14
CA ALA A 162 -31.48 13.41 -30.34
C ALA A 162 -31.41 14.72 -31.13
N GLY A 163 -32.17 15.03 -32.17
CA GLY A 163 -33.23 14.39 -32.93
C GLY A 163 -33.57 15.37 -34.07
N ILE A 164 -33.78 14.87 -35.27
CA ILE A 164 -34.03 15.68 -36.47
C ILE A 164 -35.45 16.25 -36.42
N ALA A 165 -35.61 17.56 -36.60
CA ALA A 165 -36.88 18.17 -36.99
C ALA A 165 -36.64 19.24 -38.07
N THR A 166 -36.79 18.85 -39.33
CA THR A 166 -36.89 19.76 -40.47
C THR A 166 -38.27 20.41 -40.54
N LYS A 167 -38.35 21.74 -40.66
CA LYS A 167 -39.48 22.39 -41.34
C LYS A 167 -39.03 23.65 -42.09
N LYS A 168 -39.38 23.68 -43.38
CA LYS A 168 -39.00 24.62 -44.45
C LYS A 168 -39.39 26.08 -44.15
N ARG A 169 -38.55 27.02 -44.59
CA ARG A 169 -38.71 28.49 -44.53
C ARG A 169 -39.77 28.97 -45.54
N ARG A 170 -40.57 29.96 -45.12
CA ARG A 170 -41.34 30.93 -45.94
C ARG A 170 -40.33 31.78 -46.75
N TYR A 171 -40.61 32.37 -47.91
CA TYR A 171 -41.80 33.00 -48.49
C TYR A 171 -41.92 32.66 -49.98
#